data_AF-A0A380NYD2-F1
#
_entry.id   AF-A0A380NYD2-F1
#
_cell.length_a   1.000
_cell.length_b   1.000
_cell.length_c   1.000
_cell.angle_alpha   90.00
_cell.angle_beta   90.00
_cell.angle_gamma   90.00
#
_symmetry.space_group_name_H-M   'P 1'
#
loop_
_entity.id
_entity.type
_entity.pdbx_description
1 polymer ?
#
loop_
_entity_poly.entity_id
_entity_poly.type
_entity_poly.pdbx_seq_one_letter_code
_entity_poly.pdbx_strand_id
1 'polypeptide(L)'
;MDRQSVSEPLQTGIKSIDALVPIGRGQRELIIGDRKTGKTSIAIDTILNQKDQDVIAIYVAIGQKIQQFEHKSKLCANSVPWIIQSL
;
A
#
# COMPACT_ATOMS: atom_id res chain seq x y z
N MET A 1 -20.58 11.86 -16.43
CA MET A 1 -19.85 12.35 -15.24
C MET A 1 -20.16 11.31 -14.17
N ASP A 2 -19.21 10.79 -13.39
CA ASP A 2 -18.99 11.35 -12.05
C ASP A 2 -17.68 10.82 -11.47
N ARG A 3 -16.73 11.74 -11.25
CA ARG A 3 -15.69 11.60 -10.23
C ARG A 3 -15.92 12.74 -9.26
N GLN A 4 -15.97 12.43 -7.96
CA GLN A 4 -15.98 13.45 -6.93
C GLN A 4 -14.53 13.86 -6.63
N SER A 5 -14.35 15.12 -6.24
CA SER A 5 -13.06 15.59 -5.74
C SER A 5 -12.69 14.84 -4.46
N VAL A 6 -11.41 14.54 -4.31
CA VAL A 6 -10.89 13.84 -3.13
C VAL A 6 -10.95 14.78 -1.92
N SER A 7 -11.73 14.40 -0.91
CA SER A 7 -11.91 15.16 0.34
C SER A 7 -11.48 14.41 1.60
N GLU A 8 -11.45 13.07 1.54
CA GLU A 8 -11.06 12.24 2.68
C GLU A 8 -9.57 11.89 2.65
N PRO A 9 -8.81 12.10 3.74
CA PRO A 9 -7.40 11.73 3.80
C PRO A 9 -7.22 10.21 3.96
N LEU A 10 -6.15 9.67 3.38
CA LEU A 10 -5.69 8.30 3.60
C LEU A 10 -4.35 8.35 4.35
N GLN A 11 -4.32 7.80 5.56
CA GLN A 11 -3.14 7.87 6.43
C GLN A 11 -2.18 6.71 6.12
N THR A 12 -0.95 7.03 5.72
CA THR A 12 0.07 5.99 5.47
C THR A 12 0.69 5.47 6.77
N GLY A 13 0.66 6.27 7.84
CA GLY A 13 1.33 5.97 9.11
C GLY A 13 2.83 6.33 9.08
N ILE A 14 3.32 6.83 7.95
CA ILE A 14 4.69 7.30 7.78
C ILE A 14 4.67 8.82 7.88
N LYS A 15 5.12 9.35 9.03
CA LYS A 15 5.12 10.79 9.33
C LYS A 15 5.67 11.66 8.20
N SER A 16 6.78 11.24 7.59
CA SER A 16 7.41 12.00 6.51
C SER A 16 6.53 12.08 5.26
N ILE A 17 5.74 11.05 4.96
CA ILE A 17 4.82 11.04 3.82
C ILE A 17 3.57 11.84 4.18
N ASP A 18 2.92 11.52 5.31
CA ASP A 18 1.67 12.17 5.71
C ASP A 18 1.85 13.69 5.93
N ALA A 19 3.05 14.17 6.28
CA ALA A 19 3.35 15.59 6.45
C ALA A 19 3.77 16.31 5.16
N LEU A 20 4.57 15.67 4.29
CA LEU A 20 5.12 16.33 3.09
C LEU A 20 4.23 16.14 1.86
N VAL A 21 3.60 14.98 1.73
CA VAL A 21 2.79 14.58 0.57
C VAL A 21 1.54 13.87 1.10
N PRO A 22 0.54 14.62 1.59
CA PRO A 22 -0.70 14.01 2.07
C PRO A 22 -1.43 13.34 0.91
N ILE A 23 -1.83 12.08 1.11
CA ILE A 23 -2.56 11.27 0.13
C ILE A 23 -4.04 11.24 0.53
N GLY A 24 -4.95 11.41 -0.43
CA GLY A 24 -6.39 11.27 -0.20
C GLY A 24 -7.00 9.98 -0.78
N ARG A 25 -8.17 9.59 -0.25
CA ARG A 25 -8.93 8.43 -0.73
C ARG A 25 -9.47 8.71 -2.14
N GLY A 26 -9.12 7.83 -3.09
CA GLY A 26 -9.44 8.02 -4.51
C GLY A 26 -8.38 8.78 -5.31
N GLN A 27 -7.31 9.27 -4.66
CA GLN A 27 -6.13 9.81 -5.33
C GLN A 27 -5.27 8.69 -5.92
N ARG A 28 -4.54 8.99 -7.00
CA ARG A 28 -3.55 8.09 -7.61
C ARG A 28 -2.16 8.63 -7.34
N GLU A 29 -1.45 7.96 -6.45
CA GLU A 29 -0.09 8.35 -6.05
C GLU A 29 0.95 7.40 -6.65
N LEU A 30 2.03 7.95 -7.21
CA LEU A 30 3.13 7.18 -7.80
C LEU A 30 4.34 7.16 -6.86
N ILE A 31 4.76 5.96 -6.45
CA ILE A 31 5.99 5.78 -5.67
C ILE A 31 7.13 5.42 -6.62
N ILE A 32 8.08 6.34 -6.83
CA ILE A 32 9.28 6.15 -7.66
C ILE A 32 10.57 6.19 -6.82
N GLY A 33 11.61 5.51 -7.30
CA GLY A 33 12.94 5.54 -6.70
C GLY A 33 13.81 4.35 -7.12
N ASP A 34 15.07 4.35 -6.71
CA ASP A 34 16.06 3.36 -7.13
C ASP A 34 15.86 1.96 -6.55
N ARG A 35 16.59 0.97 -7.05
CA ARG A 35 16.52 -0.39 -6.52
C ARG A 35 16.83 -0.39 -5.01
N LYS A 36 16.04 -1.14 -4.23
CA LYS A 36 16.18 -1.31 -2.76
C LYS A 36 15.93 -0.06 -1.91
N THR A 37 15.30 1.00 -2.40
CA THR A 37 14.96 2.22 -1.62
C THR A 37 13.72 2.11 -0.72
N GLY A 38 13.29 0.90 -0.34
CA GLY A 38 12.15 0.74 0.58
C GLY A 38 10.75 0.99 0.00
N LYS A 39 10.60 1.16 -1.33
CA LYS A 39 9.28 1.35 -1.99
C LYS A 39 8.22 0.32 -1.58
N THR A 40 8.61 -0.95 -1.50
CA THR A 40 7.67 -2.00 -1.07
C THR A 40 7.36 -1.93 0.41
N SER A 41 8.32 -1.53 1.26
CA SER A 41 8.09 -1.38 2.69
C SER A 41 7.05 -0.29 2.95
N ILE A 42 7.17 0.86 2.26
CA ILE A 42 6.18 1.94 2.32
C ILE A 42 4.77 1.43 1.99
N ALA A 43 4.64 0.64 0.92
CA ALA A 43 3.34 0.07 0.54
C ALA A 43 2.79 -0.91 1.58
N ILE A 44 3.63 -1.77 2.15
CA ILE A 44 3.23 -2.74 3.18
C ILE A 44 2.82 -2.01 4.47
N ASP A 45 3.61 -1.04 4.91
CA ASP A 45 3.33 -0.29 6.14
C ASP A 45 2.02 0.50 6.01
N THR A 46 1.76 1.06 4.82
CA THR A 46 0.48 1.71 4.51
C THR A 46 -0.68 0.73 4.64
N ILE A 47 -0.55 -0.48 4.09
CA ILE A 47 -1.57 -1.53 4.19
C ILE A 47 -1.81 -1.94 5.64
N LEU A 48 -0.75 -2.09 6.43
CA LEU A 48 -0.85 -2.45 7.85
C LEU A 48 -1.55 -1.34 8.66
N ASN A 49 -1.26 -0.08 8.39
CA ASN A 49 -1.89 1.07 9.06
C ASN A 49 -3.39 1.20 8.74
N GLN A 50 -3.81 0.68 7.58
CA GLN A 50 -5.20 0.73 7.11
C GLN A 50 -6.07 -0.43 7.60
N LYS A 51 -5.50 -1.43 8.31
CA LYS A 51 -6.21 -2.65 8.74
C LYS A 51 -7.53 -2.37 9.48
N ASP A 52 -7.51 -1.37 10.37
CA ASP A 52 -8.66 -1.05 11.24
C ASP A 52 -9.41 0.22 10.77
N GLN A 53 -9.14 0.72 9.55
CA GLN A 53 -9.68 1.99 9.04
C GLN A 53 -10.83 1.83 8.02
N ASP A 54 -11.45 0.65 7.97
CA ASP A 54 -12.52 0.32 7.00
C ASP A 54 -12.11 0.57 5.54
N VAL A 55 -10.84 0.27 5.23
CA VAL A 55 -10.26 0.37 3.88
C VAL A 55 -9.83 -1.01 3.42
N ILE A 56 -10.30 -1.41 2.24
CA ILE A 56 -9.85 -2.64 1.60
C ILE A 56 -8.52 -2.38 0.91
N ALA A 57 -7.46 -2.98 1.45
CA ALA A 57 -6.11 -2.88 0.90
C ALA A 57 -5.82 -3.99 -0.11
N ILE A 58 -5.33 -3.62 -1.31
CA ILE A 58 -4.95 -4.58 -2.35
C ILE A 58 -3.46 -4.49 -2.71
N TYR A 59 -2.70 -5.56 -2.46
CA TYR A 59 -1.28 -5.66 -2.81
C TYR A 59 -1.04 -6.55 -4.03
N VAL A 60 -0.77 -5.94 -5.19
CA VAL A 60 -0.48 -6.67 -6.44
C VAL A 60 1.03 -6.75 -6.65
N ALA A 61 1.58 -7.97 -6.67
CA ALA A 61 2.99 -8.21 -6.97
C ALA A 61 3.16 -8.73 -8.41
N ILE A 62 3.94 -8.00 -9.23
CA ILE A 62 4.24 -8.38 -10.61
C ILE A 62 5.75 -8.66 -10.73
N GLY A 63 6.13 -9.83 -11.25
CA GLY A 63 7.53 -10.17 -11.54
C GLY A 63 8.46 -10.22 -10.31
N GLN A 64 7.92 -10.46 -9.10
CA GLN A 64 8.72 -10.57 -7.87
C GLN A 64 9.22 -12.00 -7.65
N LYS A 65 10.41 -12.16 -7.04
CA LYS A 65 10.89 -13.49 -6.63
C LYS A 65 9.97 -14.08 -5.56
N ILE A 66 9.58 -15.34 -5.71
CA ILE A 66 8.65 -16.06 -4.81
C ILE A 66 9.10 -15.94 -3.34
N GLN A 67 10.37 -16.14 -3.05
CA GLN A 67 10.91 -16.07 -1.68
C GLN A 67 10.73 -14.68 -1.05
N GLN A 68 10.89 -13.62 -1.85
CA GLN A 68 10.66 -12.25 -1.39
C GLN A 68 9.17 -11.97 -1.20
N PHE A 69 8.32 -12.56 -2.04
CA PHE A 69 6.87 -12.49 -1.90
C PHE A 69 6.40 -13.21 -0.62
N GLU A 70 6.85 -14.43 -0.36
CA GLU A 70 6.48 -15.19 0.84
C GLU A 70 6.84 -14.50 2.15
N HIS A 71 8.00 -13.83 2.21
CA HIS A 71 8.38 -13.07 3.40
C HIS A 71 7.43 -11.89 3.63
N LYS A 72 7.01 -11.22 2.55
CA LYS A 72 6.09 -10.07 2.59
C LYS A 72 4.64 -10.49 2.84
N SER A 73 4.20 -11.62 2.28
CA SER A 73 2.84 -12.13 2.48
C SER A 73 2.61 -12.51 3.94
N LYS A 74 3.62 -13.07 4.62
CA LYS A 74 3.54 -13.37 6.06
C LYS A 74 3.31 -12.12 6.93
N LEU A 75 3.86 -10.97 6.54
CA LEU A 75 3.63 -9.70 7.23
C LEU A 75 2.19 -9.23 7.07
N CYS A 76 1.58 -9.44 5.90
CA CYS A 76 0.21 -9.02 5.60
C CYS A 76 -0.87 -10.08 5.91
N ALA A 77 -0.49 -11.33 6.18
CA ALA A 77 -1.39 -12.49 6.26
C ALA A 77 -2.48 -12.37 7.34
N ASN A 78 -2.22 -11.62 8.40
CA ASN A 78 -3.20 -11.39 9.48
C ASN A 78 -4.15 -10.21 9.19
N SER A 79 -3.97 -9.50 8.08
CA SER A 79 -4.68 -8.25 7.76
C SER A 79 -5.34 -8.27 6.38
N VAL A 80 -4.94 -9.18 5.47
CA VAL A 80 -5.47 -9.23 4.10
C VAL A 80 -5.75 -10.68 3.69
N PRO A 81 -6.94 -11.23 3.98
CA PRO A 81 -7.26 -12.64 3.69
C PRO A 81 -7.41 -12.98 2.19
N TRP A 82 -7.40 -11.99 1.29
CA TRP A 82 -7.99 -12.13 -0.06
C TRP A 82 -7.06 -11.92 -1.25
N ILE A 83 -5.73 -11.97 -1.11
CA ILE A 83 -4.84 -11.69 -2.26
C ILE A 83 -3.91 -12.85 -2.58
N ILE A 84 -4.28 -13.50 -3.68
CA ILE A 84 -3.71 -14.69 -4.30
C ILE A 84 -2.99 -14.31 -5.60
N GLN A 85 -2.05 -15.17 -5.99
CA GLN A 85 -1.42 -15.39 -7.30
C GLN A 85 -0.37 -14.40 -7.81
N SER A 86 0.87 -14.90 -7.81
CA SER A 86 1.88 -14.59 -8.83
C SER A 86 1.30 -14.91 -10.21
N LEU A 87 1.19 -13.91 -11.08
CA LEU A 87 1.22 -14.08 -12.54
C LEU A 87 2.68 -14.06 -13.01
#